data_AF-A0A853IE15-F1
#
_entry.id   AF-A0A853IE15-F1
#
_cell.length_a   1.000
_cell.length_b   1.000
_cell.length_c   1.000
_cell.angle_alpha   90.00
_cell.angle_beta   90.00
_cell.angle_gamma   90.00
#
_symmetry.space_group_name_H-M   'P 1'
#
loop_
_entity.id
_entity.type
_entity.pdbx_description
1 polymer ?
#
loop_
_entity_poly.entity_id
_entity_poly.type
_entity_poly.pdbx_seq_one_letter_code
_entity_poly.pdbx_strand_id
1 'polypeptide(L)'
;MKLYSWGLAGVMLTGAVVGVAHTSDDLISQPKKTVKAFFPNLTKAHQAVVQFDTLESDYQTGYLTIAATSQEQQKLLRMGFKLEPYPGYQEKLDNIRNRADNDSGIPGYSCYPTVEETFQQIVAFQAKYPDLVQVVDIGDSWGKSNNQGGYDLLVLKLTNRTHDVEPKPKLMINSAIHAREYATAGLTLTFAQQLLSGYGKEADATWVLDHHEVHILLQANPDGRKKAEQGILWRKNVNLDAKCAWSSNRTGIDLNRNFSYAWNTTSSGSSGNVCNDTYRGTAAGSEPEVQALEAYLKEIFPDRRGSDRDDPAPEDTRGIHLDIHSHGKLVLWPWGTKGSNAPNHLALQTLGRKFAYFNDHTPYRSVELYETDGTSDGASYGELGVAALTFELGKAFFESCDYYRKEILPTNLPALMYAAKVVRSPYKTPAGPDIVDLKQQALGDGLSQTIELVATADDRRYSNKRGTEPTQSIQKVAYFIDEPPWLANTPSGWFEAVDGSLNQPVESVKAILDTAGWRKGKHTVYVSAQDTDNNWGAVSAIFVDKK
;
A
#
# COMPACT_ATOMS: atom_id res chain seq x y z
N MET A 1 -49.52 -64.89 -14.25
CA MET A 1 -49.90 -66.24 -13.78
C MET A 1 -48.60 -67.02 -13.55
N LYS A 2 -48.32 -67.35 -12.28
CA LYS A 2 -47.36 -68.32 -11.66
C LYS A 2 -46.06 -68.66 -12.42
N LEU A 3 -44.88 -68.24 -11.95
CA LEU A 3 -44.01 -68.88 -10.92
C LEU A 3 -43.54 -70.29 -11.28
N TYR A 4 -42.21 -70.47 -11.44
CA TYR A 4 -41.44 -71.51 -10.76
C TYR A 4 -39.97 -71.07 -10.61
N SER A 5 -39.44 -71.21 -9.38
CA SER A 5 -38.05 -71.03 -8.99
C SER A 5 -37.46 -72.37 -8.54
N TRP A 6 -36.19 -72.64 -8.87
CA TRP A 6 -35.19 -73.48 -8.17
C TRP A 6 -33.83 -73.04 -8.77
N GLY A 7 -32.70 -72.82 -8.12
CA GLY A 7 -32.20 -72.91 -6.74
C GLY A 7 -30.66 -72.96 -6.80
N LEU A 8 -30.00 -71.97 -6.18
CA LEU A 8 -28.65 -71.91 -5.55
C LEU A 8 -27.38 -72.51 -6.20
N ALA A 9 -26.41 -71.63 -6.47
CA ALA A 9 -25.00 -71.58 -5.97
C ALA A 9 -24.29 -70.45 -6.75
N GLY A 10 -23.61 -69.44 -6.20
CA GLY A 10 -22.86 -69.32 -4.97
C GLY A 10 -21.39 -69.01 -5.29
N VAL A 11 -21.07 -67.79 -5.75
CA VAL A 11 -19.71 -67.18 -5.64
C VAL A 11 -19.87 -65.66 -5.56
N MET A 12 -19.68 -65.09 -4.38
CA MET A 12 -19.38 -63.66 -4.22
C MET A 12 -17.91 -63.45 -4.61
N LEU A 13 -17.67 -62.66 -5.66
CA LEU A 13 -16.38 -62.04 -5.91
C LEU A 13 -16.49 -60.56 -5.53
N THR A 14 -16.08 -60.26 -4.30
CA THR A 14 -15.80 -58.91 -3.82
C THR A 14 -14.55 -58.40 -4.55
N GLY A 15 -14.75 -57.75 -5.69
CA GLY A 15 -13.72 -56.95 -6.34
C GLY A 15 -13.58 -55.62 -5.62
N ALA A 16 -12.63 -55.55 -4.68
CA ALA A 16 -12.17 -54.29 -4.13
C ALA A 16 -11.48 -53.49 -5.25
N VAL A 17 -12.20 -52.54 -5.85
CA VAL A 17 -11.56 -51.47 -6.61
C VAL A 17 -10.98 -50.51 -5.58
N VAL A 18 -9.69 -50.66 -5.32
CA VAL A 18 -8.91 -49.62 -4.62
C VAL A 18 -8.80 -48.44 -5.58
N GLY A 19 -9.84 -47.59 -5.58
CA GLY A 19 -9.79 -46.28 -6.19
C GLY A 19 -8.90 -45.40 -5.35
N VAL A 20 -7.62 -45.30 -5.72
CA VAL A 20 -6.77 -44.20 -5.23
C VAL A 20 -7.18 -42.95 -6.00
N ALA A 21 -8.23 -42.28 -5.50
CA ALA A 21 -8.49 -40.90 -5.87
C ALA A 21 -7.46 -40.03 -5.14
N HIS A 22 -6.29 -39.84 -5.75
CA HIS A 22 -5.42 -38.73 -5.36
C HIS A 22 -6.03 -37.44 -5.90
N THR A 23 -6.86 -36.80 -5.08
CA THR A 23 -7.18 -35.38 -5.26
C THR A 23 -5.88 -34.58 -5.18
N SER A 24 -5.70 -33.62 -6.08
CA SER A 24 -4.52 -32.75 -6.19
C SER A 24 -4.18 -31.94 -4.92
N ASP A 25 -5.05 -31.96 -3.91
CA ASP A 25 -4.90 -31.23 -2.65
C ASP A 25 -4.13 -32.00 -1.56
N ASP A 26 -3.91 -33.31 -1.72
CA ASP A 26 -3.19 -34.17 -0.75
C ASP A 26 -1.65 -34.15 -0.90
N LEU A 27 -1.11 -33.40 -1.87
CA LEU A 27 0.29 -33.49 -2.31
C LEU A 27 1.20 -32.31 -1.88
N ILE A 28 0.72 -31.39 -1.04
CA ILE A 28 1.49 -30.21 -0.54
C ILE A 28 1.94 -30.41 0.94
N SER A 29 2.18 -31.65 1.33
CA SER A 29 2.58 -32.07 2.69
C SER A 29 4.11 -32.12 2.92
N GLN A 30 4.91 -31.54 2.03
CA GLN A 30 6.38 -31.59 2.12
C GLN A 30 6.93 -30.39 2.91
N PRO A 31 7.89 -30.58 3.82
CA PRO A 31 8.58 -29.46 4.45
C PRO A 31 9.30 -28.61 3.39
N LYS A 32 9.14 -27.28 3.48
CA LYS A 32 9.82 -26.35 2.58
C LYS A 32 11.32 -26.37 2.87
N LYS A 33 12.13 -26.35 1.81
CA LYS A 33 13.58 -26.15 1.89
C LYS A 33 13.92 -24.77 1.35
N THR A 34 14.86 -24.10 2.00
CA THR A 34 15.34 -22.80 1.53
C THR A 34 16.33 -23.00 0.38
N VAL A 35 16.10 -22.29 -0.72
CA VAL A 35 16.93 -22.29 -1.91
C VAL A 35 17.27 -20.87 -2.33
N LYS A 36 18.46 -20.68 -2.92
CA LYS A 36 18.73 -19.54 -3.79
C LYS A 36 18.19 -19.87 -5.17
N ALA A 37 17.21 -19.10 -5.62
CA ALA A 37 16.57 -19.22 -6.91
C ALA A 37 17.06 -18.10 -7.82
N PHE A 38 18.04 -18.40 -8.68
CA PHE A 38 18.59 -17.45 -9.64
C PHE A 38 17.59 -17.24 -10.77
N PHE A 39 17.15 -16.00 -10.94
CA PHE A 39 16.08 -15.67 -11.87
C PHE A 39 16.62 -15.44 -13.29
N PRO A 40 15.89 -15.85 -14.34
CA PRO A 40 16.32 -15.66 -15.72
C PRO A 40 16.19 -14.21 -16.21
N ASN A 41 15.31 -13.42 -15.58
CA ASN A 41 15.12 -12.00 -15.81
C ASN A 41 14.27 -11.39 -14.68
N LEU A 42 14.23 -10.06 -14.62
CA LEU A 42 13.54 -9.33 -13.58
C LEU A 42 12.01 -9.56 -13.56
N THR A 43 11.37 -9.72 -14.72
CA THR A 43 9.93 -10.05 -14.78
C THR A 43 9.64 -11.37 -14.07
N LYS A 44 10.46 -12.41 -14.32
CA LYS A 44 10.32 -13.69 -13.61
C LYS A 44 10.65 -13.58 -12.13
N ALA A 45 11.62 -12.75 -11.75
CA ALA A 45 11.89 -12.44 -10.35
C ALA A 45 10.65 -11.86 -9.65
N HIS A 46 10.05 -10.80 -10.20
CA HIS A 46 8.87 -10.18 -9.61
C HIS A 46 7.66 -11.13 -9.56
N GLN A 47 7.43 -11.93 -10.60
CA GLN A 47 6.39 -12.97 -10.56
C GLN A 47 6.63 -13.95 -9.40
N ALA A 48 7.88 -14.37 -9.17
CA ALA A 48 8.18 -15.32 -8.11
C ALA A 48 8.11 -14.70 -6.70
N VAL A 49 8.50 -13.43 -6.55
CA VAL A 49 8.50 -12.71 -5.26
C VAL A 49 7.13 -12.76 -4.58
N VAL A 50 6.06 -12.49 -5.34
CA VAL A 50 4.70 -12.42 -4.79
C VAL A 50 3.93 -13.74 -4.86
N GLN A 51 4.35 -14.69 -5.72
CA GLN A 51 3.67 -15.98 -5.91
C GLN A 51 4.18 -17.09 -4.98
N PHE A 52 5.42 -16.99 -4.51
CA PHE A 52 6.05 -17.99 -3.65
C PHE A 52 6.42 -17.39 -2.29
N ASP A 53 6.80 -18.23 -1.36
CA ASP A 53 7.31 -17.83 -0.04
C ASP A 53 8.75 -17.33 -0.16
N THR A 54 8.90 -16.22 -0.87
CA THR A 54 10.16 -15.55 -1.14
C THR A 54 10.55 -14.72 0.08
N LEU A 55 11.61 -15.12 0.75
CA LEU A 55 12.05 -14.56 2.02
C LEU A 55 12.85 -13.26 1.81
N GLU A 56 13.70 -13.24 0.76
CA GLU A 56 14.55 -12.10 0.41
C GLU A 56 14.78 -11.98 -1.09
N SER A 57 14.99 -10.76 -1.58
CA SER A 57 15.26 -10.42 -2.97
C SER A 57 16.65 -9.78 -3.16
N ASP A 58 17.58 -10.50 -3.79
CA ASP A 58 18.89 -9.96 -4.18
C ASP A 58 18.92 -9.71 -5.69
N TYR A 59 18.31 -8.58 -6.09
CA TYR A 59 18.25 -8.19 -7.49
C TYR A 59 19.61 -7.85 -8.10
N GLN A 60 20.63 -7.53 -7.29
CA GLN A 60 21.96 -7.16 -7.77
C GLN A 60 22.75 -8.42 -8.15
N THR A 61 22.72 -9.45 -7.30
CA THR A 61 23.38 -10.73 -7.57
C THR A 61 22.55 -11.63 -8.48
N GLY A 62 21.24 -11.38 -8.61
CA GLY A 62 20.37 -12.06 -9.56
C GLY A 62 19.65 -13.29 -9.00
N TYR A 63 19.38 -13.34 -7.68
CA TYR A 63 18.64 -14.45 -7.07
C TYR A 63 17.63 -14.00 -6.02
N LEU A 64 16.67 -14.89 -5.75
CA LEU A 64 15.72 -14.80 -4.66
C LEU A 64 16.02 -15.89 -3.63
N THR A 65 15.88 -15.59 -2.35
CA THR A 65 15.88 -16.63 -1.31
C THR A 65 14.44 -17.10 -1.12
N ILE A 66 14.12 -18.35 -1.46
CA ILE A 66 12.75 -18.88 -1.43
C ILE A 66 12.69 -20.12 -0.54
N ALA A 67 11.71 -20.16 0.36
CA ALA A 67 11.28 -21.40 1.01
C ALA A 67 10.31 -22.13 0.07
N ALA A 68 10.70 -23.30 -0.44
CA ALA A 68 9.89 -24.01 -1.43
C ALA A 68 9.82 -25.52 -1.15
N THR A 69 8.62 -26.07 -1.29
CA THR A 69 8.36 -27.51 -1.41
C THR A 69 8.99 -28.05 -2.69
N SER A 70 9.14 -29.38 -2.82
CA SER A 70 9.65 -29.99 -4.05
C SER A 70 8.81 -29.65 -5.29
N GLN A 71 7.49 -29.50 -5.15
CA GLN A 71 6.60 -29.11 -6.25
C GLN A 71 6.81 -27.65 -6.67
N GLU A 72 6.94 -26.74 -5.69
CA GLU A 72 7.26 -25.33 -5.94
C GLU A 72 8.63 -25.17 -6.60
N GLN A 73 9.64 -25.94 -6.17
CA GLN A 73 10.95 -25.96 -6.81
C GLN A 73 10.85 -26.42 -8.28
N GLN A 74 10.07 -27.46 -8.58
CA GLN A 74 9.82 -27.86 -9.98
C GLN A 74 9.11 -26.75 -10.78
N LYS A 75 8.21 -26.00 -10.16
CA LYS A 75 7.55 -24.85 -10.81
C LYS A 75 8.57 -23.74 -11.11
N LEU A 76 9.44 -23.40 -10.16
CA LEU A 76 10.53 -22.44 -10.38
C LEU A 76 11.46 -22.87 -11.52
N LEU A 77 11.85 -24.15 -11.57
CA LEU A 77 12.64 -24.70 -12.68
C LEU A 77 11.93 -24.55 -14.04
N ARG A 78 10.62 -24.86 -14.10
CA ARG A 78 9.79 -24.62 -15.31
C ARG A 78 9.66 -23.15 -15.68
N MET A 79 9.74 -22.25 -14.70
CA MET A 79 9.79 -20.79 -14.92
C MET A 79 11.17 -20.30 -15.38
N GLY A 80 12.17 -21.19 -15.49
CA GLY A 80 13.52 -20.89 -15.98
C GLY A 80 14.52 -20.52 -14.89
N PHE A 81 14.18 -20.72 -13.61
CA PHE A 81 15.11 -20.47 -12.51
C PHE A 81 16.16 -21.57 -12.41
N LYS A 82 17.34 -21.21 -11.89
CA LYS A 82 18.32 -22.18 -11.39
C LYS A 82 18.27 -22.19 -9.87
N LEU A 83 18.30 -23.38 -9.26
CA LEU A 83 18.14 -23.53 -7.81
C LEU A 83 19.41 -24.08 -7.18
N GLU A 84 19.85 -23.44 -6.09
CA GLU A 84 20.91 -23.93 -5.23
C GLU A 84 20.40 -24.04 -3.78
N PRO A 85 20.69 -25.13 -3.05
CA PRO A 85 20.32 -25.24 -1.64
C PRO A 85 20.92 -24.10 -0.79
N TYR A 86 20.15 -23.57 0.15
CA TYR A 86 20.64 -22.54 1.08
C TYR A 86 20.27 -22.85 2.55
N PRO A 87 20.91 -23.85 3.16
CA PRO A 87 20.57 -24.29 4.51
C PRO A 87 20.89 -23.25 5.61
N GLY A 88 21.87 -22.37 5.38
CA GLY A 88 22.32 -21.38 6.37
C GLY A 88 21.38 -20.18 6.57
N TYR A 89 20.23 -20.12 5.89
CA TYR A 89 19.31 -18.99 6.04
C TYR A 89 18.67 -18.92 7.43
N GLN A 90 18.31 -20.07 8.02
CA GLN A 90 17.72 -20.08 9.37
C GLN A 90 18.74 -19.62 10.41
N GLU A 91 19.99 -20.09 10.29
CA GLU A 91 21.10 -19.66 11.15
C GLU A 91 21.34 -18.14 11.03
N LYS A 92 21.22 -17.55 9.83
CA LYS A 92 21.26 -16.09 9.65
C LYS A 92 20.19 -15.39 10.48
N LEU A 93 18.93 -15.85 10.44
CA LEU A 93 17.84 -15.25 11.21
C LEU A 93 18.05 -15.42 12.72
N ASP A 94 18.44 -16.62 13.16
CA ASP A 94 18.70 -16.90 14.57
C ASP A 94 19.84 -16.02 15.11
N ASN A 95 20.89 -15.81 14.31
CA ASN A 95 22.00 -14.92 14.65
C ASN A 95 21.59 -13.45 14.75
N ILE A 96 20.61 -12.98 13.97
CA ILE A 96 20.09 -11.61 14.10
C ILE A 96 19.25 -11.50 15.36
N ARG A 97 18.34 -12.45 15.58
CA ARG A 97 17.47 -12.50 16.77
C ARG A 97 18.26 -12.54 18.08
N ASN A 98 19.37 -13.29 18.10
CA ASN A 98 20.19 -13.46 19.30
C ASN A 98 21.15 -12.30 19.56
N ARG A 99 21.20 -11.28 18.69
CA ARG A 99 21.90 -10.03 19.03
C ARG A 99 21.12 -9.36 20.15
N ALA A 100 21.75 -9.28 21.31
CA ALA A 100 21.22 -8.56 22.45
C ALA A 100 21.21 -7.06 22.11
N ASP A 101 20.08 -6.56 21.63
CA ASP A 101 19.80 -5.13 21.62
C ASP A 101 19.02 -4.81 22.90
N ASN A 102 19.58 -3.92 23.73
CA ASN A 102 18.89 -3.33 24.89
C ASN A 102 17.94 -2.19 24.46
N ASP A 103 17.64 -2.09 23.16
CA ASP A 103 16.85 -1.01 22.57
C ASP A 103 15.36 -1.34 22.59
N SER A 104 14.53 -0.30 22.67
CA SER A 104 13.09 -0.38 22.36
C SER A 104 12.85 -0.88 20.94
N GLY A 105 11.71 -1.54 20.68
CA GLY A 105 11.37 -2.10 19.37
C GLY A 105 11.43 -3.62 19.32
N ILE A 106 11.27 -4.15 18.11
CA ILE A 106 11.33 -5.60 17.85
C ILE A 106 12.79 -6.09 18.03
N PRO A 107 13.04 -7.18 18.79
CA PRO A 107 14.39 -7.70 19.00
C PRO A 107 15.14 -7.99 17.69
N GLY A 108 16.38 -7.47 17.56
CA GLY A 108 17.20 -7.55 16.34
C GLY A 108 16.76 -6.61 15.21
N TYR A 109 15.67 -5.87 15.40
CA TYR A 109 15.08 -4.93 14.45
C TYR A 109 14.48 -3.69 15.16
N SER A 110 15.24 -3.11 16.10
CA SER A 110 14.79 -2.03 17.02
C SER A 110 14.26 -0.75 16.36
N CYS A 111 14.50 -0.57 15.06
CA CYS A 111 13.89 0.51 14.28
C CYS A 111 12.38 0.35 14.05
N TYR A 112 11.83 -0.85 14.23
CA TYR A 112 10.40 -1.09 14.15
C TYR A 112 9.83 -1.22 15.55
N PRO A 113 8.75 -0.49 15.88
CA PRO A 113 8.05 -0.68 17.13
C PRO A 113 7.33 -2.03 17.14
N THR A 114 7.19 -2.59 18.33
CA THR A 114 6.25 -3.68 18.61
C THR A 114 4.80 -3.21 18.48
N VAL A 115 3.83 -4.13 18.51
CA VAL A 115 2.39 -3.80 18.57
C VAL A 115 2.09 -2.86 19.73
N GLU A 116 2.60 -3.15 20.93
CA GLU A 116 2.34 -2.35 22.12
C GLU A 116 2.97 -0.96 22.02
N GLU A 117 4.21 -0.85 21.55
CA GLU A 117 4.86 0.45 21.33
C GLU A 117 4.15 1.25 20.23
N THR A 118 3.62 0.60 19.20
CA THR A 118 2.81 1.26 18.16
C THR A 118 1.57 1.89 18.78
N PHE A 119 0.83 1.16 19.62
CA PHE A 119 -0.36 1.70 20.29
C PHE A 119 -0.03 2.77 21.32
N GLN A 120 1.08 2.64 22.05
CA GLN A 120 1.57 3.70 22.93
C GLN A 120 1.87 4.99 22.14
N GLN A 121 2.47 4.89 20.95
CA GLN A 121 2.74 6.04 20.08
C GLN A 121 1.46 6.68 19.55
N ILE A 122 0.47 5.89 19.15
CA ILE A 122 -0.85 6.40 18.70
C ILE A 122 -1.51 7.22 19.83
N VAL A 123 -1.53 6.70 21.06
CA VAL A 123 -2.07 7.41 22.23
C VAL A 123 -1.25 8.68 22.53
N ALA A 124 0.07 8.60 22.44
CA ALA A 124 0.94 9.76 22.64
C ALA A 124 0.71 10.85 21.57
N PHE A 125 0.46 10.47 20.31
CA PHE A 125 0.09 11.42 19.27
C PHE A 125 -1.25 12.10 19.57
N GLN A 126 -2.26 11.35 20.02
CA GLN A 126 -3.54 11.94 20.40
C GLN A 126 -3.40 12.94 21.56
N ALA A 127 -2.62 12.59 22.58
CA ALA A 127 -2.38 13.48 23.71
C ALA A 127 -1.59 14.74 23.32
N LYS A 128 -0.63 14.61 22.40
CA LYS A 128 0.23 15.72 21.97
C LYS A 128 -0.42 16.63 20.92
N TYR A 129 -1.28 16.08 20.07
CA TYR A 129 -1.92 16.78 18.97
C TYR A 129 -3.46 16.59 18.97
N PRO A 130 -4.18 16.97 20.05
CA PRO A 130 -5.59 16.63 20.24
C PRO A 130 -6.54 17.24 19.18
N ASP A 131 -6.14 18.36 18.57
CA ASP A 131 -6.88 19.01 17.49
C ASP A 131 -6.63 18.40 16.12
N LEU A 132 -5.55 17.60 15.98
CA LEU A 132 -5.14 16.98 14.72
C LEU A 132 -5.38 15.47 14.68
N VAL A 133 -5.50 14.83 15.85
CA VAL A 133 -5.50 13.37 15.98
C VAL A 133 -6.78 12.89 16.64
N GLN A 134 -7.39 11.88 16.03
CA GLN A 134 -8.41 11.04 16.63
C GLN A 134 -8.00 9.58 16.48
N VAL A 135 -8.19 8.79 17.53
CA VAL A 135 -8.05 7.34 17.49
C VAL A 135 -9.45 6.75 17.36
N VAL A 136 -9.66 5.96 16.31
CA VAL A 136 -10.93 5.30 16.02
C VAL A 136 -10.72 3.80 16.18
N ASP A 137 -11.46 3.20 17.10
CA ASP A 137 -11.55 1.74 17.21
C ASP A 137 -12.55 1.25 16.16
N ILE A 138 -12.10 0.40 15.24
CA ILE A 138 -12.90 -0.13 14.13
C ILE A 138 -13.34 -1.58 14.37
N GLY A 139 -12.91 -2.21 15.47
CA GLY A 139 -13.20 -3.60 15.77
C GLY A 139 -12.01 -4.30 16.43
N ASP A 140 -12.11 -5.62 16.55
CA ASP A 140 -11.19 -6.43 17.34
C ASP A 140 -10.44 -7.45 16.48
N SER A 141 -9.22 -7.81 16.90
CA SER A 141 -8.52 -8.96 16.35
C SER A 141 -9.24 -10.28 16.67
N TRP A 142 -8.91 -11.36 15.95
CA TRP A 142 -9.50 -12.67 16.18
C TRP A 142 -9.32 -13.14 17.63
N GLY A 143 -8.12 -12.98 18.19
CA GLY A 143 -7.82 -13.39 19.55
C GLY A 143 -8.70 -12.65 20.55
N LYS A 144 -8.86 -11.33 20.39
CA LYS A 144 -9.70 -10.53 21.29
C LYS A 144 -11.18 -10.90 21.15
N SER A 145 -11.67 -11.05 19.92
CA SER A 145 -13.03 -11.49 19.61
C SER A 145 -13.36 -12.88 20.20
N ASN A 146 -12.36 -13.74 20.40
CA ASN A 146 -12.50 -15.10 20.91
C ASN A 146 -12.02 -15.28 22.36
N ASN A 147 -11.84 -14.20 23.11
CA ASN A 147 -11.38 -14.22 24.51
C ASN A 147 -10.04 -14.98 24.71
N GLN A 148 -9.14 -14.96 23.72
CA GLN A 148 -7.80 -15.56 23.78
C GLN A 148 -6.71 -14.54 24.14
N GLY A 149 -7.11 -13.33 24.58
CA GLY A 149 -6.26 -12.15 24.52
C GLY A 149 -6.12 -11.65 23.08
N GLY A 150 -5.66 -10.44 22.86
CA GLY A 150 -5.58 -9.84 21.53
C GLY A 150 -5.66 -8.32 21.63
N TYR A 151 -6.04 -7.68 20.53
CA TYR A 151 -5.93 -6.22 20.39
C TYR A 151 -7.12 -5.63 19.66
N ASP A 152 -7.45 -4.38 20.02
CA ASP A 152 -8.27 -3.48 19.22
C ASP A 152 -7.57 -3.19 17.87
N LEU A 153 -8.38 -2.97 16.84
CA LEU A 153 -7.95 -2.47 15.55
C LEU A 153 -8.15 -0.96 15.54
N LEU A 154 -7.05 -0.24 15.73
CA LEU A 154 -7.07 1.20 15.91
C LEU A 154 -6.62 1.92 14.64
N VAL A 155 -7.50 2.77 14.10
CA VAL A 155 -7.18 3.72 13.05
C VAL A 155 -6.76 5.05 13.67
N LEU A 156 -5.57 5.51 13.29
CA LEU A 156 -5.10 6.86 13.57
C LEU A 156 -5.63 7.80 12.47
N LYS A 157 -6.66 8.59 12.80
CA LYS A 157 -7.22 9.63 11.94
C LYS A 157 -6.48 10.96 12.18
N LEU A 158 -5.88 11.49 11.12
CA LEU A 158 -5.13 12.75 11.09
C LEU A 158 -5.87 13.78 10.23
N THR A 159 -6.31 14.89 10.84
CA THR A 159 -6.88 16.04 10.14
C THR A 159 -6.99 17.20 11.12
N ASN A 160 -6.89 18.45 10.66
CA ASN A 160 -7.22 19.60 11.50
C ASN A 160 -8.73 19.67 11.72
N ARG A 161 -9.16 19.29 12.91
CA ARG A 161 -10.58 19.22 13.32
C ARG A 161 -11.19 20.60 13.58
N THR A 162 -10.37 21.64 13.65
CA THR A 162 -10.82 23.03 13.82
C THR A 162 -11.06 23.73 12.48
N HIS A 163 -10.67 23.09 11.37
CA HIS A 163 -10.81 23.61 10.02
C HIS A 163 -11.84 22.77 9.26
N ASP A 164 -13.12 23.13 9.40
CA ASP A 164 -14.26 22.44 8.80
C ASP A 164 -14.98 23.37 7.81
N VAL A 165 -14.31 23.64 6.69
CA VAL A 165 -14.78 24.52 5.62
C VAL A 165 -15.32 23.76 4.41
N GLU A 166 -14.96 22.48 4.24
CA GLU A 166 -15.52 21.62 3.21
C GLU A 166 -15.46 20.12 3.56
N PRO A 167 -16.25 19.25 2.89
CA PRO A 167 -16.07 17.81 2.99
C PRO A 167 -14.67 17.38 2.53
N LYS A 168 -13.90 16.83 3.47
CA LYS A 168 -12.53 16.43 3.28
C LYS A 168 -12.41 15.06 2.59
N PRO A 169 -11.70 14.95 1.44
CA PRO A 169 -11.34 13.67 0.86
C PRO A 169 -10.35 12.92 1.75
N LYS A 170 -10.28 11.60 1.60
CA LYS A 170 -9.61 10.73 2.56
C LYS A 170 -8.54 9.87 1.91
N LEU A 171 -7.37 9.81 2.54
CA LEU A 171 -6.36 8.79 2.30
C LEU A 171 -6.54 7.71 3.36
N MET A 172 -6.86 6.49 2.94
CA MET A 172 -6.81 5.31 3.82
C MET A 172 -5.51 4.56 3.55
N ILE A 173 -4.81 4.18 4.61
CA ILE A 173 -3.63 3.32 4.56
C ILE A 173 -3.80 2.20 5.58
N ASN A 174 -3.69 0.95 5.14
CA ASN A 174 -3.50 -0.17 6.06
C ASN A 174 -2.09 -0.75 5.89
N SER A 175 -1.51 -1.20 7.00
CA SER A 175 -0.20 -1.85 7.02
C SER A 175 -0.20 -3.04 7.96
N ALA A 176 0.85 -3.86 7.86
CA ALA A 176 1.02 -5.08 8.65
C ALA A 176 -0.14 -6.10 8.54
N ILE A 177 -0.91 -6.10 7.44
CA ILE A 177 -1.95 -7.12 7.22
C ILE A 177 -1.34 -8.53 7.11
N HIS A 178 -0.15 -8.63 6.53
CA HIS A 178 0.73 -9.78 6.76
C HIS A 178 1.71 -9.47 7.89
N ALA A 179 1.71 -10.34 8.90
CA ALA A 179 2.39 -10.09 10.15
C ALA A 179 3.92 -9.97 10.05
N ARG A 180 4.57 -10.71 9.14
CA ARG A 180 6.04 -10.72 8.98
C ARG A 180 6.62 -9.48 8.30
N GLU A 181 5.79 -8.60 7.75
CA GLU A 181 6.23 -7.49 6.90
C GLU A 181 6.56 -6.26 7.75
N TYR A 182 7.75 -6.24 8.35
CA TYR A 182 8.06 -5.29 9.44
C TYR A 182 8.05 -3.83 9.03
N ALA A 183 8.60 -3.53 7.85
CA ALA A 183 8.78 -2.16 7.37
C ALA A 183 7.48 -1.39 7.16
N THR A 184 6.35 -2.09 6.96
CA THR A 184 5.07 -1.50 6.59
C THR A 184 4.51 -0.59 7.69
N ALA A 185 4.33 -1.12 8.89
CA ALA A 185 3.86 -0.37 10.06
C ALA A 185 4.81 0.79 10.43
N GLY A 186 6.12 0.52 10.41
CA GLY A 186 7.14 1.54 10.70
C GLY A 186 7.08 2.73 9.73
N LEU A 187 6.98 2.46 8.42
CA LEU A 187 6.88 3.50 7.40
C LEU A 187 5.64 4.37 7.64
N THR A 188 4.49 3.74 7.84
CA THR A 188 3.21 4.47 8.02
C THR A 188 3.17 5.27 9.33
N LEU A 189 3.84 4.79 10.38
CA LEU A 189 4.00 5.52 11.64
C LEU A 189 4.92 6.74 11.49
N THR A 190 6.01 6.58 10.76
CA THR A 190 6.93 7.68 10.43
C THR A 190 6.23 8.74 9.59
N PHE A 191 5.38 8.33 8.64
CA PHE A 191 4.57 9.25 7.85
C PHE A 191 3.58 10.05 8.72
N ALA A 192 2.88 9.39 9.64
CA ALA A 192 2.02 10.08 10.62
C ALA A 192 2.80 11.12 11.43
N GLN A 193 3.99 10.74 11.92
CA GLN A 193 4.86 11.65 12.65
C GLN A 193 5.30 12.85 11.81
N GLN A 194 5.61 12.66 10.52
CA GLN A 194 5.99 13.75 9.62
C GLN A 194 4.84 14.75 9.41
N LEU A 195 3.62 14.27 9.16
CA LEU A 195 2.46 15.15 9.03
C LEU A 195 2.22 15.95 10.31
N LEU A 196 2.22 15.30 11.47
CA LEU A 196 1.95 15.93 12.77
C LEU A 196 3.04 16.92 13.19
N SER A 197 4.31 16.57 13.00
CA SER A 197 5.43 17.45 13.37
C SER A 197 5.66 18.59 12.37
N GLY A 198 5.23 18.39 11.11
CA GLY A 198 5.26 19.37 10.03
C GLY A 198 4.09 20.35 10.06
N TYR A 199 2.95 20.02 10.69
CA TYR A 199 1.82 20.93 10.79
C TYR A 199 2.21 22.30 11.41
N GLY A 200 1.88 23.38 10.71
CA GLY A 200 2.25 24.76 11.06
C GLY A 200 3.70 25.15 10.73
N LYS A 201 4.52 24.22 10.22
CA LYS A 201 5.94 24.45 9.87
C LYS A 201 6.24 24.20 8.39
N GLU A 202 5.70 23.11 7.86
CA GLU A 202 5.77 22.73 6.45
C GLU A 202 4.41 22.98 5.81
N ALA A 203 4.39 23.80 4.77
CA ALA A 203 3.13 24.24 4.15
C ALA A 203 2.35 23.06 3.56
N ASP A 204 3.01 22.10 2.93
CA ASP A 204 2.38 20.88 2.38
C ASP A 204 1.71 20.03 3.46
N ALA A 205 2.41 19.71 4.56
CA ALA A 205 1.81 18.97 5.66
C ALA A 205 0.64 19.73 6.30
N THR A 206 0.74 21.06 6.36
CA THR A 206 -0.29 21.90 6.96
C THR A 206 -1.57 21.88 6.14
N TRP A 207 -1.50 22.20 4.84
CA TRP A 207 -2.71 22.25 4.05
C TRP A 207 -3.33 20.86 3.83
N VAL A 208 -2.51 19.81 3.76
CA VAL A 208 -3.02 18.43 3.70
C VAL A 208 -3.90 18.13 4.92
N LEU A 209 -3.45 18.48 6.14
CA LEU A 209 -4.28 18.25 7.33
C LEU A 209 -5.46 19.23 7.43
N ASP A 210 -5.33 20.46 6.92
CA ASP A 210 -6.42 21.42 6.88
C ASP A 210 -7.55 20.98 5.96
N HIS A 211 -7.25 20.39 4.82
CA HIS A 211 -8.24 20.13 3.77
C HIS A 211 -8.55 18.66 3.52
N HIS A 212 -7.70 17.72 3.95
CA HIS A 212 -7.87 16.28 3.75
C HIS A 212 -7.88 15.53 5.10
N GLU A 213 -8.27 14.25 5.07
CA GLU A 213 -8.11 13.34 6.20
C GLU A 213 -7.15 12.20 5.81
N VAL A 214 -6.24 11.85 6.71
CA VAL A 214 -5.35 10.68 6.56
C VAL A 214 -5.69 9.67 7.64
N HIS A 215 -6.13 8.49 7.24
CA HIS A 215 -6.55 7.39 8.09
C HIS A 215 -5.54 6.26 7.98
N ILE A 216 -4.95 5.85 9.10
CA ILE A 216 -3.89 4.84 9.11
C ILE A 216 -4.22 3.72 10.09
N LEU A 217 -4.50 2.52 9.57
CA LEU A 217 -4.54 1.28 10.33
C LEU A 217 -3.13 0.68 10.36
N LEU A 218 -2.38 0.99 11.43
CA LEU A 218 -0.95 0.64 11.55
C LEU A 218 -0.71 -0.86 11.77
N GLN A 219 -1.66 -1.55 12.42
CA GLN A 219 -1.58 -2.97 12.73
C GLN A 219 -2.89 -3.63 12.30
N ALA A 220 -3.00 -4.00 11.02
CA ALA A 220 -4.19 -4.70 10.52
C ALA A 220 -4.25 -6.18 10.97
N ASN A 221 -3.14 -6.73 11.47
CA ASN A 221 -3.04 -8.09 11.99
C ASN A 221 -2.17 -8.12 13.26
N PRO A 222 -2.62 -7.52 14.37
CA PRO A 222 -1.79 -7.36 15.56
C PRO A 222 -1.48 -8.71 16.22
N ASP A 223 -2.42 -9.66 16.23
CA ASP A 223 -2.18 -10.98 16.82
C ASP A 223 -1.11 -11.77 16.06
N GLY A 224 -1.18 -11.76 14.72
CA GLY A 224 -0.16 -12.36 13.87
C GLY A 224 1.18 -11.65 14.06
N ARG A 225 1.18 -10.32 14.16
CA ARG A 225 2.39 -9.52 14.40
C ARG A 225 3.09 -9.96 15.69
N LYS A 226 2.37 -10.28 16.77
CA LYS A 226 2.98 -10.83 18.00
C LYS A 226 3.70 -12.16 17.79
N LYS A 227 3.24 -13.00 16.84
CA LYS A 227 3.99 -14.20 16.44
C LYS A 227 5.24 -13.81 15.68
N ALA A 228 5.12 -12.84 14.77
CA ALA A 228 6.26 -12.40 13.98
C ALA A 228 7.37 -11.81 14.86
N GLU A 229 7.05 -10.95 15.82
CA GLU A 229 7.97 -10.32 16.78
C GLU A 229 8.86 -11.31 17.57
N GLN A 230 8.47 -12.58 17.63
CA GLN A 230 9.27 -13.66 18.20
C GLN A 230 10.35 -14.19 17.23
N GLY A 231 10.54 -13.55 16.07
CA GLY A 231 11.44 -13.96 15.00
C GLY A 231 10.87 -15.04 14.08
N ILE A 232 9.54 -15.24 14.06
CA ILE A 232 8.88 -16.24 13.22
C ILE A 232 8.38 -15.54 11.94
N LEU A 233 8.61 -16.12 10.76
CA LEU A 233 8.09 -15.59 9.49
C LEU A 233 6.56 -15.81 9.32
N TRP A 234 5.79 -15.44 10.33
CA TRP A 234 4.34 -15.60 10.42
C TRP A 234 3.63 -14.62 9.49
N ARG A 235 2.75 -15.11 8.61
CA ARG A 235 2.04 -14.28 7.62
C ARG A 235 0.60 -13.98 8.04
N LYS A 236 -0.14 -15.03 8.37
CA LYS A 236 -1.61 -15.05 8.56
C LYS A 236 -2.04 -14.38 9.87
N ASN A 237 -3.35 -14.31 10.14
CA ASN A 237 -3.82 -14.04 11.51
C ASN A 237 -3.56 -15.25 12.44
N VAL A 238 -4.15 -15.29 13.63
CA VAL A 238 -3.96 -16.39 14.59
C VAL A 238 -5.21 -17.25 14.80
N ASN A 239 -6.15 -17.24 13.86
CA ASN A 239 -7.40 -18.00 13.98
C ASN A 239 -7.13 -19.48 14.31
N LEU A 240 -7.43 -19.87 15.55
CA LEU A 240 -7.14 -21.20 16.08
C LEU A 240 -8.15 -22.25 15.64
N ASP A 241 -9.21 -21.90 14.90
CA ASP A 241 -10.05 -22.90 14.24
C ASP A 241 -9.42 -23.35 12.91
N ALA A 242 -8.59 -22.49 12.30
CA ALA A 242 -7.81 -22.76 11.10
C ALA A 242 -6.45 -23.41 11.43
N LYS A 243 -6.45 -24.56 12.12
CA LYS A 243 -5.22 -25.26 12.52
C LYS A 243 -4.61 -26.04 11.36
N CYS A 244 -3.32 -25.81 11.12
CA CYS A 244 -2.52 -26.71 10.30
C CYS A 244 -2.04 -27.91 11.15
N ALA A 245 -2.45 -29.13 10.76
CA ALA A 245 -2.24 -30.35 11.56
C ALA A 245 -0.77 -30.68 11.85
N TRP A 246 0.17 -30.24 11.01
CA TRP A 246 1.59 -30.58 11.10
C TRP A 246 2.51 -29.38 11.36
N SER A 247 1.96 -28.15 11.50
CA SER A 247 2.75 -26.97 11.84
C SER A 247 1.91 -25.92 12.55
N SER A 248 2.20 -25.69 13.83
CA SER A 248 1.57 -24.60 14.59
C SER A 248 1.87 -23.22 13.99
N ASN A 249 3.02 -23.06 13.34
CA ASN A 249 3.47 -21.83 12.66
C ASN A 249 2.70 -21.50 11.36
N ARG A 250 1.78 -22.36 10.95
CA ARG A 250 0.93 -22.19 9.74
C ARG A 250 -0.56 -22.11 10.07
N THR A 251 -0.91 -21.88 11.33
CA THR A 251 -2.29 -21.67 11.78
C THR A 251 -2.81 -20.32 11.29
N GLY A 252 -4.12 -20.16 11.16
CA GLY A 252 -4.78 -18.89 10.79
C GLY A 252 -5.16 -18.78 9.31
N ILE A 253 -5.68 -17.62 8.94
CA ILE A 253 -6.19 -17.28 7.61
C ILE A 253 -5.40 -16.10 7.03
N ASP A 254 -5.15 -16.15 5.73
CA ASP A 254 -4.53 -15.05 5.00
C ASP A 254 -5.58 -13.94 4.82
N LEU A 255 -5.45 -12.86 5.60
CA LEU A 255 -6.40 -11.75 5.59
C LEU A 255 -6.50 -11.11 4.20
N ASN A 256 -5.40 -11.03 3.44
CA ASN A 256 -5.40 -10.50 2.09
C ASN A 256 -5.78 -11.56 1.03
N ARG A 257 -6.49 -12.62 1.43
CA ARG A 257 -7.28 -13.53 0.59
C ARG A 257 -8.70 -13.73 1.10
N ASN A 258 -9.09 -13.01 2.15
CA ASN A 258 -10.35 -13.20 2.85
C ASN A 258 -11.35 -12.05 2.61
N PHE A 259 -10.98 -10.97 1.93
CA PHE A 259 -11.95 -9.91 1.58
C PHE A 259 -13.10 -10.45 0.73
N SER A 260 -14.28 -9.87 0.92
CA SER A 260 -15.54 -10.35 0.38
C SER A 260 -15.61 -10.23 -1.14
N TYR A 261 -15.10 -9.11 -1.68
CA TYR A 261 -15.07 -8.90 -3.12
C TYR A 261 -14.21 -9.94 -3.86
N ALA A 262 -14.83 -10.57 -4.86
CA ALA A 262 -14.20 -11.56 -5.74
C ALA A 262 -13.54 -12.76 -5.01
N TRP A 263 -13.91 -13.05 -3.75
CA TRP A 263 -13.35 -14.16 -2.97
C TRP A 263 -13.49 -15.51 -3.69
N ASN A 264 -12.38 -16.27 -3.78
CA ASN A 264 -12.34 -17.61 -4.40
C ASN A 264 -12.90 -17.65 -5.85
N THR A 265 -12.72 -16.57 -6.62
CA THR A 265 -13.19 -16.49 -8.01
C THR A 265 -12.14 -16.97 -9.02
N THR A 266 -10.91 -17.22 -8.59
CA THR A 266 -9.81 -17.65 -9.45
C THR A 266 -9.26 -19.00 -9.03
N SER A 267 -8.85 -19.83 -9.99
CA SER A 267 -8.36 -21.19 -9.71
C SER A 267 -7.01 -21.22 -8.98
N SER A 268 -6.26 -20.11 -8.98
CA SER A 268 -4.91 -20.04 -8.42
C SER A 268 -4.61 -18.78 -7.59
N GLY A 269 -5.62 -18.00 -7.24
CA GLY A 269 -5.45 -16.76 -6.47
C GLY A 269 -5.25 -16.97 -4.97
N SER A 270 -5.85 -18.02 -4.44
CA SER A 270 -5.72 -18.43 -3.05
C SER A 270 -5.91 -19.95 -2.89
N SER A 271 -5.72 -20.46 -1.67
CA SER A 271 -5.78 -21.89 -1.37
C SER A 271 -6.95 -22.24 -0.46
N GLY A 272 -7.58 -23.39 -0.69
CA GLY A 272 -8.52 -24.01 0.24
C GLY A 272 -7.84 -24.88 1.31
N ASN A 273 -6.52 -25.06 1.25
CA ASN A 273 -5.77 -25.86 2.21
C ASN A 273 -5.33 -24.99 3.40
N VAL A 274 -5.78 -25.34 4.60
CA VAL A 274 -5.51 -24.62 5.87
C VAL A 274 -4.01 -24.43 6.17
N CYS A 275 -3.16 -25.35 5.70
CA CYS A 275 -1.71 -25.28 5.89
C CYS A 275 -1.00 -24.36 4.88
N ASN A 276 -1.70 -23.88 3.85
CA ASN A 276 -1.14 -22.97 2.88
C ASN A 276 -1.02 -21.55 3.46
N ASP A 277 0.03 -20.83 3.06
CA ASP A 277 0.26 -19.45 3.48
C ASP A 277 -0.77 -18.47 2.89
N THR A 278 -1.46 -18.88 1.81
CA THR A 278 -2.56 -18.17 1.14
C THR A 278 -3.93 -18.79 1.42
N TYR A 279 -4.09 -19.46 2.57
CA TYR A 279 -5.38 -20.04 2.96
C TYR A 279 -6.45 -18.95 3.11
N ARG A 280 -7.48 -19.00 2.27
CA ARG A 280 -8.52 -17.95 2.12
C ARG A 280 -9.60 -17.93 3.19
N GLY A 281 -9.60 -18.90 4.11
CA GLY A 281 -10.70 -19.14 5.04
C GLY A 281 -11.82 -19.99 4.45
N THR A 282 -12.85 -20.24 5.25
CA THR A 282 -14.01 -21.06 4.87
C THR A 282 -15.11 -20.26 4.18
N ALA A 283 -15.14 -18.94 4.38
CA ALA A 283 -16.08 -18.02 3.79
C ALA A 283 -15.42 -16.66 3.51
N ALA A 284 -16.01 -15.90 2.60
CA ALA A 284 -15.61 -14.54 2.31
C ALA A 284 -15.93 -13.63 3.52
N GLY A 285 -15.00 -12.74 3.89
CA GLY A 285 -15.11 -11.86 5.05
C GLY A 285 -15.28 -12.61 6.37
N SER A 286 -14.68 -13.79 6.52
CA SER A 286 -14.84 -14.60 7.75
C SER A 286 -14.07 -14.04 8.95
N GLU A 287 -12.95 -13.35 8.70
CA GLU A 287 -12.07 -12.90 9.78
C GLU A 287 -12.53 -11.54 10.33
N PRO A 288 -12.56 -11.37 11.67
CA PRO A 288 -13.02 -10.11 12.28
C PRO A 288 -12.15 -8.92 11.87
N GLU A 289 -10.85 -9.13 11.61
CA GLU A 289 -9.98 -8.07 11.09
C GLU A 289 -10.41 -7.57 9.70
N VAL A 290 -10.85 -8.48 8.83
CA VAL A 290 -11.35 -8.14 7.49
C VAL A 290 -12.72 -7.47 7.60
N GLN A 291 -13.62 -8.00 8.43
CA GLN A 291 -14.94 -7.42 8.65
C GLN A 291 -14.86 -5.97 9.15
N ALA A 292 -13.99 -5.72 10.12
CA ALA A 292 -13.74 -4.38 10.67
C ALA A 292 -13.22 -3.42 9.59
N LEU A 293 -12.23 -3.85 8.80
CA LEU A 293 -11.65 -3.03 7.74
C LEU A 293 -12.64 -2.75 6.60
N GLU A 294 -13.41 -3.74 6.14
CA GLU A 294 -14.44 -3.54 5.12
C GLU A 294 -15.56 -2.62 5.59
N ALA A 295 -16.02 -2.79 6.84
CA ALA A 295 -17.02 -1.91 7.44
C ALA A 295 -16.51 -0.46 7.51
N TYR A 296 -15.25 -0.27 7.92
CA TYR A 296 -14.64 1.05 7.99
C TYR A 296 -14.46 1.70 6.62
N LEU A 297 -14.03 0.93 5.61
CA LEU A 297 -13.95 1.43 4.22
C LEU A 297 -15.31 1.92 3.71
N LYS A 298 -16.38 1.15 3.98
CA LYS A 298 -17.78 1.51 3.63
C LYS A 298 -18.30 2.71 4.42
N GLU A 299 -17.81 2.91 5.64
CA GLU A 299 -18.16 4.07 6.46
C GLU A 299 -17.55 5.36 5.89
N ILE A 300 -16.27 5.32 5.50
CA ILE A 300 -15.53 6.54 5.15
C ILE A 300 -15.59 6.90 3.66
N PHE A 301 -15.85 5.92 2.79
CA PHE A 301 -15.96 6.12 1.34
C PHE A 301 -17.35 5.79 0.82
N PRO A 302 -17.98 6.71 0.06
CA PRO A 302 -19.21 6.38 -0.64
C PRO A 302 -18.93 5.42 -1.79
N ASP A 303 -19.85 4.50 -2.05
CA ASP A 303 -19.88 3.77 -3.32
C ASP A 303 -20.22 4.75 -4.45
N ARG A 304 -19.32 4.84 -5.42
CA ARG A 304 -19.41 5.75 -6.57
C ARG A 304 -19.46 5.02 -7.90
N ARG A 305 -19.40 3.70 -7.94
CA ARG A 305 -19.42 2.91 -9.18
C ARG A 305 -20.82 2.35 -9.44
N GLY A 306 -21.03 1.83 -10.65
CA GLY A 306 -22.22 1.03 -10.94
C GLY A 306 -22.07 -0.41 -10.43
N SER A 307 -23.18 -1.15 -10.42
CA SER A 307 -23.24 -2.51 -9.87
C SER A 307 -22.44 -3.53 -10.68
N ASP A 308 -22.13 -3.23 -11.95
CA ASP A 308 -21.38 -4.14 -12.80
C ASP A 308 -19.87 -3.99 -12.58
N ARG A 309 -19.16 -5.10 -12.68
CA ARG A 309 -17.69 -5.13 -12.54
C ARG A 309 -16.98 -4.19 -13.53
N ASP A 310 -17.57 -3.99 -14.70
CA ASP A 310 -17.03 -3.15 -15.76
C ASP A 310 -17.53 -1.68 -15.69
N ASP A 311 -18.33 -1.31 -14.70
CA ASP A 311 -18.74 0.08 -14.49
C ASP A 311 -17.60 0.92 -13.89
N PRO A 312 -17.23 2.06 -14.50
CA PRO A 312 -16.21 2.94 -13.96
C PRO A 312 -16.74 3.78 -12.80
N ALA A 313 -15.84 4.07 -11.86
CA ALA A 313 -16.05 5.19 -10.95
C ALA A 313 -15.94 6.51 -11.75
N PRO A 314 -16.77 7.53 -11.46
CA PRO A 314 -16.61 8.88 -12.00
C PRO A 314 -15.20 9.41 -11.79
N GLU A 315 -14.68 10.20 -12.72
CA GLU A 315 -13.34 10.80 -12.61
C GLU A 315 -13.19 11.74 -11.40
N ASP A 316 -14.30 12.26 -10.87
CA ASP A 316 -14.36 13.11 -9.68
C ASP A 316 -14.42 12.32 -8.36
N THR A 317 -14.37 10.99 -8.43
CA THR A 317 -14.36 10.11 -7.26
C THR A 317 -13.16 10.46 -6.38
N ARG A 318 -13.45 10.78 -5.12
CA ARG A 318 -12.47 11.21 -4.13
C ARG A 318 -12.03 10.03 -3.29
N GLY A 319 -10.75 10.01 -2.94
CA GLY A 319 -10.18 9.08 -1.99
C GLY A 319 -9.20 8.09 -2.60
N ILE A 320 -8.20 7.72 -1.80
CA ILE A 320 -7.22 6.69 -2.15
C ILE A 320 -7.18 5.68 -1.01
N HIS A 321 -7.07 4.40 -1.35
CA HIS A 321 -6.71 3.34 -0.42
C HIS A 321 -5.34 2.75 -0.79
N LEU A 322 -4.40 2.77 0.15
CA LEU A 322 -3.09 2.13 -0.01
C LEU A 322 -2.95 0.94 0.95
N ASP A 323 -2.76 -0.25 0.40
CA ASP A 323 -2.36 -1.44 1.16
C ASP A 323 -0.84 -1.60 1.09
N ILE A 324 -0.17 -1.39 2.22
CA ILE A 324 1.30 -1.35 2.29
C ILE A 324 1.82 -2.71 2.76
N HIS A 325 2.51 -3.39 1.84
CA HIS A 325 3.12 -4.69 1.99
C HIS A 325 4.65 -4.67 1.91
N SER A 326 5.29 -5.79 2.24
CA SER A 326 6.66 -6.09 1.80
C SER A 326 6.80 -7.57 1.41
N HIS A 327 7.60 -7.96 0.43
CA HIS A 327 8.59 -7.16 -0.29
C HIS A 327 8.56 -7.38 -1.80
N GLY A 328 9.35 -6.59 -2.52
CA GLY A 328 9.54 -6.77 -3.96
C GLY A 328 9.83 -5.50 -4.75
N LYS A 329 9.82 -4.33 -4.11
CA LYS A 329 9.88 -3.02 -4.75
C LYS A 329 8.83 -2.88 -5.87
N LEU A 330 7.55 -3.09 -5.56
CA LEU A 330 6.45 -3.04 -6.53
C LEU A 330 5.40 -2.00 -6.18
N VAL A 331 4.75 -1.43 -7.20
CA VAL A 331 3.49 -0.67 -7.06
C VAL A 331 2.46 -1.37 -7.94
N LEU A 332 1.37 -1.82 -7.32
CA LEU A 332 0.36 -2.65 -7.96
C LEU A 332 -0.99 -1.93 -8.00
N TRP A 333 -1.75 -2.14 -9.06
CA TRP A 333 -3.14 -1.68 -9.17
C TRP A 333 -4.07 -2.75 -9.74
N PRO A 334 -5.38 -2.65 -9.47
CA PRO A 334 -6.38 -3.60 -9.92
C PRO A 334 -6.38 -3.88 -11.44
N TRP A 335 -6.83 -5.06 -11.85
CA TRP A 335 -7.29 -6.17 -11.01
C TRP A 335 -6.17 -7.15 -10.65
N GLY A 336 -6.34 -7.86 -9.54
CA GLY A 336 -5.62 -9.10 -9.22
C GLY A 336 -6.17 -10.33 -9.96
N THR A 337 -7.45 -10.34 -10.31
CA THR A 337 -8.10 -11.44 -11.03
C THR A 337 -7.88 -11.36 -12.54
N LYS A 338 -7.97 -12.49 -13.26
CA LYS A 338 -8.04 -12.51 -14.73
C LYS A 338 -9.24 -11.74 -15.29
N GLY A 339 -9.11 -11.31 -16.54
CA GLY A 339 -10.18 -10.66 -17.31
C GLY A 339 -9.73 -9.39 -18.02
N SER A 340 -10.70 -8.50 -18.24
CA SER A 340 -10.52 -7.13 -18.73
C SER A 340 -9.67 -6.30 -17.76
N ASN A 341 -9.19 -5.16 -18.26
CA ASN A 341 -8.66 -4.10 -17.41
C ASN A 341 -9.72 -3.59 -16.43
N ALA A 342 -9.28 -3.04 -15.30
CA ALA A 342 -10.14 -2.20 -14.48
C ALA A 342 -10.78 -1.08 -15.33
N PRO A 343 -12.06 -0.73 -15.13
CA PRO A 343 -12.69 0.35 -15.88
C PRO A 343 -11.91 1.68 -15.85
N ASN A 344 -11.29 2.01 -14.72
CA ASN A 344 -10.44 3.21 -14.54
C ASN A 344 -8.94 2.92 -14.79
N HIS A 345 -8.60 1.90 -15.57
CA HIS A 345 -7.24 1.38 -15.69
C HIS A 345 -6.18 2.42 -16.06
N LEU A 346 -6.45 3.30 -17.03
CA LEU A 346 -5.46 4.31 -17.45
C LEU A 346 -5.11 5.24 -16.30
N ALA A 347 -6.11 5.78 -15.60
CA ALA A 347 -5.89 6.66 -14.47
C ALA A 347 -5.18 5.95 -13.28
N LEU A 348 -5.52 4.68 -13.01
CA LEU A 348 -4.82 3.86 -12.01
C LEU A 348 -3.36 3.59 -12.41
N GLN A 349 -3.09 3.38 -13.69
CA GLN A 349 -1.74 3.20 -14.22
C GLN A 349 -0.92 4.49 -14.09
N THR A 350 -1.48 5.64 -14.47
CA THR A 350 -0.83 6.95 -14.32
C THR A 350 -0.49 7.21 -12.85
N LEU A 351 -1.45 7.00 -11.93
CA LEU A 351 -1.23 7.11 -10.49
C LEU A 351 -0.16 6.14 -9.98
N GLY A 352 -0.22 4.87 -10.39
CA GLY A 352 0.77 3.85 -10.02
C GLY A 352 2.18 4.19 -10.52
N ARG A 353 2.32 4.74 -11.73
CA ARG A 353 3.60 5.20 -12.28
C ARG A 353 4.11 6.47 -11.61
N LYS A 354 3.23 7.37 -11.17
CA LYS A 354 3.59 8.54 -10.38
C LYS A 354 4.15 8.11 -9.02
N PHE A 355 3.50 7.17 -8.32
CA PHE A 355 4.08 6.60 -7.09
C PHE A 355 5.41 5.89 -7.33
N ALA A 356 5.49 5.08 -8.39
CA ALA A 356 6.70 4.37 -8.77
C ALA A 356 7.88 5.31 -9.13
N TYR A 357 7.60 6.56 -9.53
CA TYR A 357 8.63 7.57 -9.72
C TYR A 357 9.30 7.95 -8.39
N PHE A 358 8.50 8.19 -7.34
CA PHE A 358 9.01 8.58 -6.02
C PHE A 358 9.80 7.46 -5.35
N ASN A 359 9.23 6.25 -5.32
CA ASN A 359 9.80 5.15 -4.56
C ASN A 359 10.76 4.24 -5.38
N ASP A 360 10.95 4.51 -6.67
CA ASP A 360 11.73 3.68 -7.60
C ASP A 360 11.24 2.21 -7.65
N HIS A 361 9.97 1.97 -7.35
CA HIS A 361 9.38 0.63 -7.46
C HIS A 361 9.01 0.32 -8.92
N THR A 362 8.77 -0.95 -9.21
CA THR A 362 8.33 -1.38 -10.54
C THR A 362 6.81 -1.41 -10.58
N PRO A 363 6.16 -0.62 -11.47
CA PRO A 363 4.72 -0.58 -11.59
C PRO A 363 4.20 -1.81 -12.36
N TYR A 364 3.12 -2.43 -11.86
CA TYR A 364 2.42 -3.55 -12.49
C TYR A 364 0.90 -3.43 -12.31
N ARG A 365 0.15 -3.88 -13.30
CA ARG A 365 -1.22 -4.34 -13.01
C ARG A 365 -1.10 -5.68 -12.27
N SER A 366 -1.77 -5.83 -11.13
CA SER A 366 -1.55 -6.95 -10.19
C SER A 366 -1.55 -8.33 -10.87
N VAL A 367 -2.55 -8.61 -11.72
CA VAL A 367 -2.70 -9.90 -12.43
C VAL A 367 -1.53 -10.26 -13.37
N GLU A 368 -0.69 -9.30 -13.77
CA GLU A 368 0.49 -9.59 -14.59
C GLU A 368 1.57 -10.38 -13.84
N LEU A 369 1.53 -10.34 -12.51
CA LEU A 369 2.43 -11.11 -11.65
C LEU A 369 1.91 -12.53 -11.45
N TYR A 370 0.68 -12.63 -10.96
CA TYR A 370 -0.11 -13.85 -10.78
C TYR A 370 -1.55 -13.46 -10.46
N GLU A 371 -2.48 -14.42 -10.55
CA GLU A 371 -3.85 -14.19 -10.13
C GLU A 371 -3.93 -14.05 -8.60
N THR A 372 -4.77 -13.15 -8.12
CA THR A 372 -5.21 -13.06 -6.72
C THR A 372 -6.72 -12.86 -6.65
N ASP A 373 -7.32 -13.26 -5.54
CA ASP A 373 -8.70 -13.01 -5.19
C ASP A 373 -8.85 -12.71 -3.69
N GLY A 374 -9.98 -12.11 -3.29
CA GLY A 374 -10.26 -11.76 -1.91
C GLY A 374 -9.24 -10.79 -1.31
N THR A 375 -8.78 -9.82 -2.09
CA THR A 375 -7.78 -8.81 -1.69
C THR A 375 -8.42 -7.48 -1.30
N SER A 376 -7.69 -6.70 -0.49
CA SER A 376 -8.12 -5.39 0.04
C SER A 376 -8.44 -4.34 -1.05
N ASP A 377 -7.65 -4.34 -2.13
CA ASP A 377 -7.86 -3.48 -3.30
C ASP A 377 -9.18 -3.81 -4.02
N GLY A 378 -9.60 -5.07 -3.99
CA GLY A 378 -10.90 -5.54 -4.45
C GLY A 378 -12.05 -4.93 -3.67
N ALA A 379 -12.01 -4.97 -2.33
CA ALA A 379 -13.05 -4.35 -1.50
C ALA A 379 -13.12 -2.82 -1.67
N SER A 380 -12.02 -2.17 -2.02
CA SER A 380 -11.98 -0.70 -2.15
C SER A 380 -12.33 -0.21 -3.55
N TYR A 381 -11.63 -0.71 -4.56
CA TYR A 381 -11.92 -0.32 -5.95
C TYR A 381 -13.13 -1.08 -6.50
N GLY A 382 -13.21 -2.38 -6.23
CA GLY A 382 -14.24 -3.26 -6.76
C GLY A 382 -15.63 -3.03 -6.20
N GLU A 383 -15.76 -2.68 -4.92
CA GLU A 383 -17.05 -2.34 -4.32
C GLU A 383 -17.34 -0.84 -4.35
N LEU A 384 -16.36 0.03 -4.07
CA LEU A 384 -16.63 1.45 -3.82
C LEU A 384 -16.16 2.38 -4.95
N GLY A 385 -15.32 1.89 -5.86
CA GLY A 385 -14.71 2.71 -6.91
C GLY A 385 -13.60 3.63 -6.41
N VAL A 386 -13.09 3.41 -5.19
CA VAL A 386 -11.97 4.18 -4.61
C VAL A 386 -10.67 3.79 -5.33
N ALA A 387 -9.79 4.75 -5.62
CA ALA A 387 -8.49 4.45 -6.21
C ALA A 387 -7.63 3.64 -5.22
N ALA A 388 -7.51 2.33 -5.47
CA ALA A 388 -6.84 1.39 -4.58
C ALA A 388 -5.54 0.87 -5.21
N LEU A 389 -4.44 0.95 -4.46
CA LEU A 389 -3.12 0.49 -4.90
C LEU A 389 -2.38 -0.23 -3.78
N THR A 390 -1.48 -1.13 -4.16
CA THR A 390 -0.64 -1.88 -3.22
C THR A 390 0.82 -1.53 -3.41
N PHE A 391 1.55 -1.27 -2.32
CA PHE A 391 3.01 -1.11 -2.36
C PHE A 391 3.69 -2.34 -1.78
N GLU A 392 4.71 -2.87 -2.45
CA GLU A 392 5.56 -3.94 -1.95
C GLU A 392 6.95 -3.37 -1.63
N LEU A 393 7.21 -3.06 -0.37
CA LEU A 393 8.40 -2.33 0.07
C LEU A 393 9.66 -3.21 0.08
N GLY A 394 10.81 -2.61 -0.19
CA GLY A 394 12.11 -3.20 0.11
C GLY A 394 12.35 -4.59 -0.49
N LYS A 395 13.18 -5.39 0.19
CA LYS A 395 13.73 -6.65 -0.32
C LYS A 395 13.57 -7.83 0.63
N ALA A 396 13.05 -7.63 1.84
CA ALA A 396 12.85 -8.70 2.82
C ALA A 396 11.62 -8.45 3.69
N PHE A 397 11.08 -9.52 4.28
CA PHE A 397 10.04 -9.40 5.30
C PHE A 397 10.58 -8.77 6.59
N PHE A 398 11.71 -9.31 7.08
CA PHE A 398 12.46 -8.77 8.20
C PHE A 398 13.61 -7.89 7.69
N GLU A 399 13.24 -6.73 7.16
CA GLU A 399 14.19 -5.80 6.55
C GLU A 399 15.11 -5.16 7.59
N SER A 400 16.41 -5.05 7.28
CA SER A 400 17.37 -4.47 8.22
C SER A 400 17.09 -2.99 8.49
N CYS A 401 17.39 -2.53 9.71
CA CYS A 401 17.21 -1.13 10.08
C CYS A 401 18.02 -0.15 9.23
N ASP A 402 19.19 -0.56 8.78
CA ASP A 402 20.03 0.24 7.87
C ASP A 402 19.35 0.43 6.51
N TYR A 403 18.85 -0.65 5.91
CA TYR A 403 18.13 -0.57 4.64
C TYR A 403 16.83 0.23 4.79
N TYR A 404 16.09 0.02 5.88
CA TYR A 404 14.88 0.77 6.17
C TYR A 404 15.12 2.29 6.22
N ARG A 405 16.13 2.73 6.98
CA ARG A 405 16.44 4.16 7.14
C ARG A 405 17.03 4.79 5.88
N LYS A 406 17.87 4.06 5.13
CA LYS A 406 18.59 4.61 3.97
C LYS A 406 17.82 4.50 2.66
N GLU A 407 16.98 3.49 2.51
CA GLU A 407 16.36 3.13 1.23
C GLU A 407 14.84 3.21 1.29
N ILE A 408 14.18 2.64 2.32
CA ILE A 408 12.70 2.62 2.39
C ILE A 408 12.15 3.99 2.73
N LEU A 409 12.59 4.61 3.84
CA LEU A 409 12.03 5.89 4.29
C LEU A 409 12.19 7.01 3.26
N PRO A 410 13.39 7.30 2.72
CA PRO A 410 13.59 8.48 1.87
C PRO A 410 12.84 8.41 0.53
N THR A 411 12.53 7.21 0.06
CA THR A 411 11.89 6.99 -1.24
C THR A 411 10.36 6.83 -1.12
N ASN A 412 9.86 6.28 -0.01
CA ASN A 412 8.42 6.03 0.17
C ASN A 412 7.68 7.15 0.91
N LEU A 413 8.32 7.90 1.81
CA LEU A 413 7.66 9.03 2.48
C LEU A 413 7.20 10.12 1.48
N PRO A 414 7.98 10.49 0.45
CA PRO A 414 7.50 11.38 -0.61
C PRO A 414 6.31 10.80 -1.40
N ALA A 415 6.28 9.49 -1.64
CA ALA A 415 5.16 8.83 -2.32
C ALA A 415 3.86 8.89 -1.49
N LEU A 416 3.95 8.69 -0.16
CA LEU A 416 2.81 8.81 0.75
C LEU A 416 2.33 10.25 0.89
N MET A 417 3.26 11.22 0.94
CA MET A 417 2.91 12.64 0.89
C MET A 417 2.19 12.96 -0.43
N TYR A 418 2.70 12.49 -1.57
CA TYR A 418 2.03 12.66 -2.85
C TYR A 418 0.61 12.10 -2.85
N ALA A 419 0.41 10.88 -2.33
CA ALA A 419 -0.91 10.28 -2.18
C ALA A 419 -1.85 11.20 -1.39
N ALA A 420 -1.38 11.72 -0.25
CA ALA A 420 -2.15 12.63 0.60
C ALA A 420 -2.49 13.96 -0.10
N LYS A 421 -1.66 14.42 -1.04
CA LYS A 421 -1.91 15.65 -1.81
C LYS A 421 -2.97 15.44 -2.91
N VAL A 422 -3.10 14.24 -3.48
CA VAL A 422 -3.95 14.02 -4.67
C VAL A 422 -5.27 13.28 -4.40
N VAL A 423 -5.58 12.94 -3.14
CA VAL A 423 -6.83 12.23 -2.77
C VAL A 423 -8.12 12.94 -3.18
N ARG A 424 -8.09 14.24 -3.47
CA ARG A 424 -9.28 14.98 -3.94
C ARG A 424 -9.73 14.55 -5.34
N SER A 425 -8.80 14.15 -6.19
CA SER A 425 -9.07 13.81 -7.60
C SER A 425 -8.02 12.81 -8.14
N PRO A 426 -7.91 11.62 -7.53
CA PRO A 426 -6.88 10.63 -7.84
C PRO A 426 -6.95 10.10 -9.28
N TYR A 427 -8.09 10.21 -9.95
CA TYR A 427 -8.22 9.82 -11.36
C TYR A 427 -7.84 10.90 -12.37
N LYS A 428 -7.50 12.11 -11.91
CA LYS A 428 -7.20 13.26 -12.78
C LYS A 428 -5.87 13.92 -12.45
N THR A 429 -5.69 14.32 -11.20
CA THR A 429 -4.52 15.09 -10.75
C THR A 429 -3.18 14.42 -11.04
N PRO A 430 -3.05 13.09 -10.93
CA PRO A 430 -1.78 12.44 -11.23
C PRO A 430 -1.29 12.59 -12.66
N ALA A 431 -2.17 12.91 -13.62
CA ALA A 431 -1.82 13.13 -15.02
C ALA A 431 -1.15 14.49 -15.27
N GLY A 432 -1.29 15.46 -14.36
CA GLY A 432 -0.71 16.79 -14.53
C GLY A 432 0.70 16.96 -13.94
N PRO A 433 1.31 18.14 -14.16
CA PRO A 433 2.68 18.41 -13.77
C PRO A 433 2.85 18.66 -12.27
N ASP A 434 3.96 18.21 -11.67
CA ASP A 434 4.26 18.54 -10.28
C ASP A 434 5.04 19.85 -10.18
N ILE A 435 4.78 20.62 -9.12
CA ILE A 435 5.61 21.75 -8.72
C ILE A 435 6.72 21.24 -7.78
N VAL A 436 7.97 21.41 -8.19
CA VAL A 436 9.18 21.01 -7.45
C VAL A 436 10.10 22.20 -7.23
N ASP A 437 11.00 22.09 -6.25
CA ASP A 437 11.95 23.15 -5.89
C ASP A 437 11.34 24.53 -5.60
N LEU A 438 10.07 24.56 -5.15
CA LEU A 438 9.37 25.80 -4.79
C LEU A 438 10.08 26.50 -3.63
N LYS A 439 10.58 27.71 -3.88
CA LYS A 439 11.37 28.51 -2.94
C LYS A 439 10.91 29.97 -3.00
N GLN A 440 11.13 30.69 -1.92
CA GLN A 440 10.94 32.14 -1.85
C GLN A 440 12.27 32.86 -1.66
N GLN A 441 12.37 34.05 -2.24
CA GLN A 441 13.48 34.98 -2.07
C GLN A 441 12.93 36.39 -1.83
N ALA A 442 13.42 37.06 -0.78
CA ALA A 442 13.10 38.46 -0.55
C ALA A 442 13.85 39.33 -1.58
N LEU A 443 13.13 40.22 -2.28
CA LEU A 443 13.72 41.13 -3.25
C LEU A 443 13.93 42.52 -2.60
N GLY A 444 15.15 42.86 -2.18
CA GLY A 444 15.48 44.21 -1.68
C GLY A 444 16.13 44.25 -0.29
N ASP A 445 16.12 45.43 0.35
CA ASP A 445 16.84 45.75 1.60
C ASP A 445 16.19 45.23 2.90
N GLY A 446 15.23 44.30 2.79
CA GLY A 446 14.52 43.72 3.93
C GLY A 446 13.29 44.50 4.40
N LEU A 447 12.99 45.65 3.79
CA LEU A 447 11.71 46.40 3.94
C LEU A 447 10.77 46.20 2.75
N SER A 448 11.22 45.52 1.69
CA SER A 448 10.43 45.41 0.47
C SER A 448 9.15 44.61 0.72
N GLN A 449 8.07 45.11 0.12
CA GLN A 449 6.77 44.46 0.14
C GLN A 449 6.68 43.39 -0.96
N THR A 450 7.80 43.00 -1.59
CA THR A 450 7.83 42.12 -2.75
C THR A 450 8.63 40.86 -2.50
N ILE A 451 8.03 39.71 -2.74
CA ILE A 451 8.67 38.39 -2.59
C ILE A 451 8.69 37.72 -3.95
N GLU A 452 9.84 37.22 -4.35
CA GLU A 452 9.96 36.38 -5.54
C GLU A 452 9.76 34.92 -5.13
N LEU A 453 8.86 34.23 -5.82
CA LEU A 453 8.77 32.79 -5.79
C LEU A 453 9.43 32.23 -7.04
N VAL A 454 10.22 31.18 -6.87
CA VAL A 454 10.80 30.40 -7.96
C VAL A 454 10.42 28.94 -7.79
N ALA A 455 10.15 28.25 -8.89
CA ALA A 455 9.82 26.84 -8.89
C ALA A 455 10.18 26.19 -10.23
N THR A 456 10.09 24.87 -10.28
CA THR A 456 10.09 24.10 -11.53
C THR A 456 8.76 23.37 -11.65
N ALA A 457 8.06 23.55 -12.77
CA ALA A 457 6.93 22.70 -13.14
C ALA A 457 7.48 21.54 -13.98
N ASP A 458 7.25 20.29 -13.57
CA ASP A 458 7.79 19.10 -14.25
C ASP A 458 6.70 18.05 -14.51
N ASP A 459 6.37 17.85 -15.79
CA ASP A 459 5.39 16.87 -16.25
C ASP A 459 5.98 15.48 -16.56
N ARG A 460 7.27 15.27 -16.31
CA ARG A 460 7.97 14.01 -16.64
C ARG A 460 8.06 13.05 -15.46
N ARG A 461 7.45 13.38 -14.31
CA ARG A 461 7.65 12.68 -13.03
C ARG A 461 6.85 11.36 -12.93
N TYR A 462 7.08 10.48 -13.89
CA TYR A 462 6.49 9.14 -13.97
C TYR A 462 7.58 8.08 -14.08
N SER A 463 7.32 6.91 -13.50
CA SER A 463 8.16 5.75 -13.75
C SER A 463 7.95 5.25 -15.18
N ASN A 464 9.03 5.24 -15.96
CA ASN A 464 9.06 4.64 -17.29
C ASN A 464 9.44 3.15 -17.28
N LYS A 465 9.49 2.54 -16.09
CA LYS A 465 9.63 1.09 -15.96
C LYS A 465 8.36 0.44 -16.49
N ARG A 466 8.52 -0.55 -17.38
CA ARG A 466 7.41 -1.32 -17.96
C ARG A 466 6.43 -0.47 -18.81
N GLY A 467 6.97 0.49 -19.54
CA GLY A 467 6.26 1.34 -20.49
C GLY A 467 6.34 2.81 -20.12
N THR A 468 5.84 3.68 -21.00
CA THR A 468 5.98 5.14 -20.88
C THR A 468 4.65 5.80 -20.56
N GLU A 469 4.68 6.85 -19.76
CA GLU A 469 3.56 7.78 -19.58
C GLU A 469 3.73 8.95 -20.56
N PRO A 470 2.67 9.42 -21.24
CA PRO A 470 2.77 10.61 -22.05
C PRO A 470 3.09 11.82 -21.17
N THR A 471 3.97 12.69 -21.67
CA THR A 471 4.31 13.97 -21.03
C THR A 471 3.97 15.10 -21.97
N GLN A 472 3.40 16.18 -21.45
CA GLN A 472 2.90 17.33 -22.18
C GLN A 472 3.75 18.56 -21.84
N SER A 473 3.69 19.58 -22.68
CA SER A 473 4.30 20.87 -22.34
C SER A 473 3.49 21.54 -21.21
N ILE A 474 4.18 22.26 -20.33
CA ILE A 474 3.52 23.12 -19.35
C ILE A 474 2.86 24.27 -20.11
N GLN A 475 1.60 24.60 -19.79
CA GLN A 475 0.91 25.75 -20.39
C GLN A 475 0.59 26.86 -19.39
N LYS A 476 0.41 26.52 -18.11
CA LYS A 476 0.08 27.48 -17.05
C LYS A 476 0.67 27.05 -15.72
N VAL A 477 1.08 28.02 -14.90
CA VAL A 477 1.42 27.81 -13.50
C VAL A 477 0.78 28.90 -12.67
N ALA A 478 -0.11 28.52 -11.76
CA ALA A 478 -0.96 29.43 -11.00
C ALA A 478 -0.56 29.43 -9.52
N TYR A 479 -0.71 30.59 -8.86
CA TYR A 479 -0.67 30.66 -7.40
C TYR A 479 -1.95 31.24 -6.79
N PHE A 480 -2.21 30.83 -5.55
CA PHE A 480 -3.36 31.22 -4.76
C PHE A 480 -2.90 31.55 -3.34
N ILE A 481 -3.44 32.62 -2.76
CA ILE A 481 -3.06 33.11 -1.43
C ILE A 481 -4.17 32.76 -0.44
N ASP A 482 -3.80 32.05 0.63
CA ASP A 482 -4.62 31.60 1.77
C ASP A 482 -5.80 30.67 1.44
N GLU A 483 -6.26 30.65 0.20
CA GLU A 483 -7.35 29.79 -0.28
C GLU A 483 -6.83 28.83 -1.37
N PRO A 484 -7.09 27.51 -1.26
CA PRO A 484 -6.59 26.55 -2.25
C PRO A 484 -7.35 26.61 -3.58
N PRO A 485 -6.79 26.03 -4.66
CA PRO A 485 -7.35 26.15 -6.02
C PRO A 485 -8.79 25.63 -6.22
N TRP A 486 -9.27 24.73 -5.36
CA TRP A 486 -10.61 24.15 -5.46
C TRP A 486 -11.68 24.93 -4.69
N LEU A 487 -11.29 25.88 -3.85
CA LEU A 487 -12.20 26.81 -3.19
C LEU A 487 -12.17 28.18 -3.88
N ALA A 488 -10.99 28.59 -4.34
CA ALA A 488 -10.82 29.83 -5.07
C ALA A 488 -11.51 29.80 -6.45
N ASN A 489 -12.26 30.86 -6.78
CA ASN A 489 -12.88 31.01 -8.11
C ASN A 489 -11.87 31.32 -9.21
N THR A 490 -10.77 32.02 -8.88
CA THR A 490 -9.72 32.43 -9.82
C THR A 490 -8.36 32.45 -9.11
N PRO A 491 -7.25 32.19 -9.82
CA PRO A 491 -5.90 32.38 -9.27
C PRO A 491 -5.67 33.79 -8.74
N SER A 492 -4.86 33.90 -7.68
CA SER A 492 -4.33 35.20 -7.22
C SER A 492 -3.33 35.77 -8.21
N GLY A 493 -2.64 34.91 -8.96
CA GLY A 493 -1.80 35.30 -10.08
C GLY A 493 -1.16 34.09 -10.76
N TRP A 494 -0.22 34.37 -11.66
CA TRP A 494 0.45 33.37 -12.50
C TRP A 494 1.96 33.50 -12.35
N PHE A 495 2.66 32.38 -12.46
CA PHE A 495 4.09 32.40 -12.72
C PHE A 495 4.35 32.59 -14.22
N GLU A 496 5.48 33.21 -14.51
CA GLU A 496 6.03 33.35 -15.85
C GLU A 496 7.19 32.39 -16.03
N ALA A 497 7.38 31.88 -17.24
CA ALA A 497 8.56 31.10 -17.59
C ALA A 497 9.81 31.99 -17.54
N VAL A 498 10.89 31.48 -16.96
CA VAL A 498 12.16 32.20 -16.84
C VAL A 498 12.78 32.48 -18.21
N ASP A 499 12.55 31.61 -19.19
CA ASP A 499 13.00 31.77 -20.57
C ASP A 499 12.01 32.54 -21.47
N GLY A 500 10.86 32.96 -20.91
CA GLY A 500 9.83 33.74 -21.59
C GLY A 500 8.74 32.92 -22.29
N SER A 501 8.72 31.58 -22.25
CA SER A 501 7.62 30.79 -22.83
C SER A 501 7.40 29.46 -22.13
N LEU A 502 6.17 29.19 -21.67
CA LEU A 502 5.76 27.87 -21.19
C LEU A 502 5.49 26.96 -22.42
N ASN A 503 6.50 26.21 -22.87
CA ASN A 503 6.41 25.38 -24.07
C ASN A 503 7.15 24.04 -23.99
N GLN A 504 7.80 23.73 -22.88
CA GLN A 504 8.49 22.47 -22.60
C GLN A 504 7.75 21.65 -21.54
N PRO A 505 7.99 20.33 -21.48
CA PRO A 505 7.48 19.48 -20.38
C PRO A 505 8.08 19.80 -19.01
N VAL A 506 9.16 20.58 -18.97
CA VAL A 506 9.74 21.11 -17.74
C VAL A 506 10.09 22.56 -17.89
N GLU A 507 9.55 23.36 -16.99
CA GLU A 507 9.69 24.81 -17.03
C GLU A 507 10.21 25.34 -15.71
N SER A 508 11.24 26.18 -15.78
CA SER A 508 11.65 27.01 -14.65
C SER A 508 10.79 28.25 -14.65
N VAL A 509 10.13 28.53 -13.53
CA VAL A 509 9.10 29.56 -13.45
C VAL A 509 9.33 30.48 -12.25
N LYS A 510 8.92 31.74 -12.39
CA LYS A 510 8.99 32.73 -11.31
C LYS A 510 7.73 33.58 -11.20
N ALA A 511 7.42 34.06 -10.01
CA ALA A 511 6.33 35.00 -9.74
C ALA A 511 6.77 36.05 -8.73
N ILE A 512 6.39 37.31 -8.95
CA ILE A 512 6.59 38.40 -7.98
C ILE A 512 5.28 38.64 -7.24
N LEU A 513 5.31 38.48 -5.92
CA LEU A 513 4.16 38.68 -5.04
C LEU A 513 4.29 40.03 -4.35
N ASP A 514 3.28 40.89 -4.56
CA ASP A 514 3.12 42.12 -3.78
C ASP A 514 2.35 41.83 -2.48
N THR A 515 3.03 41.98 -1.36
CA THR A 515 2.55 41.77 0.00
C THR A 515 2.11 43.07 0.68
N ALA A 516 2.06 44.20 -0.03
CA ALA A 516 1.69 45.51 0.52
C ALA A 516 0.34 45.48 1.26
N GLY A 517 -0.65 44.83 0.63
CA GLY A 517 -2.03 44.71 1.14
C GLY A 517 -2.29 43.49 2.02
N TRP A 518 -1.28 42.66 2.27
CA TRP A 518 -1.46 41.45 3.06
C TRP A 518 -1.62 41.79 4.54
N ARG A 519 -2.40 40.98 5.25
CA ARG A 519 -2.50 41.09 6.70
C ARG A 519 -1.14 40.72 7.30
N LYS A 520 -0.85 41.22 8.50
CA LYS A 520 0.34 40.76 9.22
C LYS A 520 0.15 39.31 9.66
N GLY A 521 1.19 38.50 9.49
CA GLY A 521 1.17 37.09 9.86
C GLY A 521 1.66 36.17 8.76
N LYS A 522 1.45 34.88 8.99
CA LYS A 522 1.81 33.81 8.07
C LYS A 522 0.68 33.60 7.05
N HIS A 523 1.05 33.55 5.78
CA HIS A 523 0.18 33.26 4.66
C HIS A 523 0.60 31.95 3.98
N THR A 524 -0.38 31.21 3.46
CA THR A 524 -0.11 29.99 2.69
C THR A 524 -0.26 30.33 1.21
N VAL A 525 0.81 30.15 0.44
CA VAL A 525 0.74 30.28 -1.02
C VAL A 525 0.70 28.89 -1.65
N TYR A 526 -0.43 28.57 -2.26
CA TYR A 526 -0.64 27.35 -3.03
C TYR A 526 -0.17 27.56 -4.47
N VAL A 527 0.42 26.53 -5.07
CA VAL A 527 0.92 26.54 -6.45
C VAL A 527 0.52 25.24 -7.14
N SER A 528 0.03 25.35 -8.37
CA SER A 528 -0.26 24.20 -9.23
C SER A 528 0.05 24.55 -10.69
N ALA A 529 0.46 23.54 -11.47
CA ALA A 529 0.71 23.65 -12.89
C ALA A 529 -0.35 22.92 -13.69
N GLN A 530 -0.58 23.40 -14.91
CA GLN A 530 -1.43 22.79 -15.91
C GLN A 530 -0.60 22.51 -17.17
N ASP A 531 -0.79 21.34 -17.74
CA ASP A 531 -0.21 20.96 -19.03
C ASP A 531 -1.10 21.36 -20.24
N THR A 532 -0.60 21.12 -21.46
CA THR A 532 -1.34 21.39 -22.71
C THR A 532 -2.57 20.51 -22.94
N ASP A 533 -2.71 19.40 -22.22
CA ASP A 533 -3.90 18.54 -22.25
C ASP A 533 -4.95 18.99 -21.22
N ASN A 534 -4.69 20.09 -20.52
CA ASN A 534 -5.51 20.70 -19.47
C ASN A 534 -5.55 19.92 -18.15
N ASN A 535 -4.61 19.01 -17.90
CA ASN A 535 -4.49 18.34 -16.61
C ASN A 535 -3.80 19.27 -15.61
N TRP A 536 -4.46 19.50 -14.48
CA TRP A 536 -3.87 20.18 -13.33
C TRP A 536 -3.18 19.16 -12.43
N GLY A 537 -1.91 19.40 -12.11
CA GLY A 537 -1.15 18.53 -11.23
C GLY A 537 -1.31 18.83 -9.74
N ALA A 538 -0.57 18.09 -8.92
CA ALA A 538 -0.66 18.17 -7.47
C ALA A 538 -0.34 19.59 -6.96
N VAL A 539 -1.15 20.07 -6.01
CA VAL A 539 -0.92 21.37 -5.37
C VAL A 539 0.29 21.26 -4.45
N SER A 540 1.28 22.14 -4.60
CA SER A 540 2.35 22.35 -3.61
C SER A 540 2.13 23.68 -2.90
N ALA A 541 2.65 23.84 -1.70
CA ALA A 541 2.51 25.10 -0.95
C ALA A 541 3.83 25.56 -0.33
N ILE A 542 3.90 26.86 -0.03
CA ILE A 542 4.97 27.50 0.74
C ILE A 542 4.38 28.54 1.70
N PHE A 543 5.00 28.70 2.87
CA PHE A 543 4.64 29.77 3.80
C PHE A 543 5.36 31.06 3.48
N VAL A 544 4.63 32.16 3.54
CA VAL A 544 5.13 33.52 3.34
C VAL A 544 4.75 34.37 4.55
N ASP A 545 5.74 34.91 5.26
CA ASP A 545 5.50 35.71 6.47
C ASP A 545 5.51 37.21 6.15
N LYS A 546 4.40 37.89 6.48
CA LYS A 546 4.30 39.34 6.44
C LYS A 546 4.57 39.95 7.83
N LYS A 547 5.68 40.69 7.93
CA LYS A 547 6.12 41.40 9.16
C LYS A 547 5.32 42.65 9.48
#